data_AF-A0A2D6TNH3-F1
#
_entry.id   AF-A0A2D6TNH3-F1
#
_cell.length_a   1.000
_cell.length_b   1.000
_cell.length_c   1.000
_cell.angle_alpha   90.00
_cell.angle_beta   90.00
_cell.angle_gamma   90.00
#
_symmetry.space_group_name_H-M   'P 1'
#
loop_
_entity.id
_entity.type
_entity.pdbx_description
1 polymer ?
#
loop_
_entity_poly.entity_id
_entity_poly.type
_entity_poly.pdbx_seq_one_letter_code
_entity_poly.pdbx_strand_id
1 'polypeptide(L)'
;ELSCSNCILDTSRCYSATESWEDYLTIGSCSYTENTNDDCEDGLLTYSWEGNWIWNEDNSFDNSGGDDYRFDEEKWHYDPKSDLGIRVSEKCSDGQRILPCPVRIKLPFFGMYNIIITFILVMLIYIVLKEDETRIF
;
A
#
# COMPACT_ATOMS: atom_id res chain seq x y z
N GLU A 1 14.41 -5.55 8.28
CA GLU A 1 12.94 -5.46 8.42
C GLU A 1 12.51 -4.05 8.03
N LEU A 2 11.86 -3.90 6.87
CA LEU A 2 11.20 -2.64 6.50
C LEU A 2 9.72 -2.83 6.81
N SER A 3 9.37 -2.57 8.07
CA SER A 3 7.99 -2.42 8.53
C SER A 3 7.40 -1.19 7.88
N CYS A 4 6.37 -1.38 7.07
CA CYS A 4 5.62 -0.28 6.49
C CYS A 4 4.14 -0.65 6.61
N SER A 5 3.63 -0.53 7.84
CA SER A 5 2.20 -0.55 8.13
C SER A 5 1.61 0.75 7.60
N ASN A 6 0.82 0.67 6.53
CA ASN A 6 0.17 1.77 5.80
C ASN A 6 1.02 2.46 4.71
N CYS A 7 1.73 1.72 3.85
CA CYS A 7 2.22 2.35 2.63
C CYS A 7 1.05 2.53 1.63
N ILE A 8 0.35 3.66 1.71
CA ILE A 8 -0.08 4.30 0.48
C ILE A 8 1.24 4.60 -0.25
N LEU A 9 1.44 4.10 -1.47
CA LEU A 9 2.55 4.52 -2.34
C LEU A 9 2.35 6.01 -2.66
N ASP A 10 2.64 6.89 -1.70
CA ASP A 10 2.69 8.32 -1.91
C ASP A 10 4.02 8.65 -2.59
N THR A 11 3.98 8.66 -3.91
CA THR A 11 5.09 9.07 -4.77
C THR A 11 4.92 10.49 -5.29
N SER A 12 4.24 11.37 -4.55
CA SER A 12 4.07 12.79 -4.93
C SER A 12 5.38 13.58 -5.13
N ARG A 13 6.54 12.94 -5.00
CA ARG A 13 7.87 13.55 -4.93
C ARG A 13 8.96 12.68 -5.56
N CYS A 14 8.84 12.39 -6.86
CA CYS A 14 10.00 11.97 -7.66
C CYS A 14 10.87 13.20 -7.97
N TYR A 15 11.72 13.61 -7.03
CA TYR A 15 12.71 14.67 -7.29
C TYR A 15 13.96 14.09 -7.97
N SER A 16 14.43 14.73 -9.05
CA SER A 16 15.79 14.55 -9.53
C SER A 16 16.75 15.19 -8.53
N ALA A 17 17.58 14.38 -7.89
CA ALA A 17 18.61 14.87 -6.98
C ALA A 17 19.79 15.44 -7.78
N THR A 18 19.73 16.69 -8.25
CA THR A 18 20.91 17.47 -8.64
C THR A 18 20.57 18.96 -8.76
N GLU A 19 21.29 19.78 -7.99
CA GLU A 19 21.22 21.25 -7.97
C GLU A 19 21.59 21.85 -9.34
N SER A 20 20.58 22.17 -10.15
CA SER A 20 20.69 22.89 -11.43
C SER A 20 19.45 23.76 -11.61
N TRP A 21 19.48 24.82 -12.43
CA TRP A 21 18.32 25.71 -12.65
C TRP A 21 17.07 24.98 -13.22
N GLU A 22 17.20 23.72 -13.60
CA GLU A 22 16.14 22.76 -13.94
C GLU A 22 15.31 22.28 -12.72
N ASP A 23 15.71 22.61 -11.49
CA ASP A 23 15.09 22.17 -10.22
C ASP A 23 13.66 22.74 -10.00
N TYR A 24 13.24 23.71 -10.82
CA TYR A 24 11.87 24.23 -10.81
C TYR A 24 10.97 23.59 -11.88
N LEU A 25 11.55 22.89 -12.87
CA LEU A 25 10.76 22.20 -13.89
C LEU A 25 10.29 20.88 -13.32
N THR A 26 9.05 20.87 -12.86
CA THR A 26 8.39 19.62 -12.48
C THR A 26 8.16 18.83 -13.76
N ILE A 27 8.95 17.77 -13.98
CA ILE A 27 8.92 16.93 -15.20
C ILE A 27 7.52 16.32 -15.41
N GLY A 28 6.98 15.74 -14.36
CA GLY A 28 5.71 15.05 -14.36
C GLY A 28 5.47 14.37 -13.02
N SER A 29 4.35 13.66 -12.93
CA SER A 29 3.97 12.90 -11.76
C SER A 29 3.60 11.48 -12.14
N CYS A 30 4.03 10.52 -11.33
CA CYS A 30 3.59 9.14 -11.45
C CYS A 30 2.43 8.89 -10.47
N SER A 31 1.34 8.34 -10.98
CA SER A 31 0.21 7.84 -10.18
C SER A 31 0.16 6.33 -10.26
N TYR A 32 -0.13 5.67 -9.14
CA TYR A 32 -0.26 4.21 -9.09
C TYR A 32 -1.69 3.84 -8.72
N THR A 33 -2.31 2.98 -9.53
CA THR A 33 -3.61 2.40 -9.21
C THR A 33 -3.41 0.97 -8.77
N GLU A 34 -3.66 0.69 -7.50
CA GLU A 34 -3.59 -0.67 -6.95
C GLU A 34 -4.81 -1.49 -7.42
N ASN A 35 -4.56 -2.73 -7.79
CA ASN A 35 -5.57 -3.73 -8.11
C ASN A 35 -5.31 -4.97 -7.26
N THR A 36 -6.25 -5.28 -6.38
CA THR A 36 -6.28 -6.55 -5.65
C THR A 36 -7.69 -7.11 -5.66
N ASN A 37 -7.81 -8.33 -6.18
CA ASN A 37 -9.01 -9.17 -6.05
C ASN A 37 -8.75 -10.34 -5.09
N ASP A 38 -7.66 -10.28 -4.33
CA ASP A 38 -7.17 -11.37 -3.49
C ASP A 38 -7.77 -11.25 -2.08
N ASP A 39 -8.53 -12.26 -1.68
CA ASP A 39 -9.19 -12.34 -0.38
C ASP A 39 -8.36 -13.09 0.67
N CYS A 40 -7.12 -13.46 0.31
CA CYS A 40 -6.13 -14.01 1.22
C CYS A 40 -6.53 -15.40 1.77
N GLU A 41 -7.35 -16.16 1.02
CA GLU A 41 -7.77 -17.52 1.38
C GLU A 41 -6.62 -18.54 1.41
N ASP A 42 -5.61 -18.37 0.57
CA ASP A 42 -4.44 -19.26 0.47
C ASP A 42 -3.29 -18.87 1.42
N GLY A 43 -3.48 -17.81 2.22
CA GLY A 43 -2.46 -17.27 3.12
C GLY A 43 -1.44 -16.36 2.45
N LEU A 44 -1.61 -16.05 1.17
CA LEU A 44 -0.86 -15.06 0.42
C LEU A 44 -1.79 -13.92 -0.01
N LEU A 45 -1.25 -12.71 -0.03
CA LEU A 45 -1.90 -11.53 -0.56
C LEU A 45 -1.12 -11.08 -1.79
N THR A 46 -1.72 -11.26 -2.95
CA THR A 46 -1.22 -10.78 -4.22
C THR A 46 -1.87 -9.45 -4.54
N TYR A 47 -1.07 -8.42 -4.75
CA TYR A 47 -1.56 -7.15 -5.27
C TYR A 47 -0.68 -6.71 -6.43
N SER A 48 -1.32 -6.13 -7.45
CA SER A 48 -0.64 -5.48 -8.56
C SER A 48 -0.94 -3.99 -8.56
N TRP A 49 -0.12 -3.23 -9.26
CA TRP A 49 -0.37 -1.82 -9.49
C TRP A 49 -0.08 -1.49 -10.94
N GLU A 50 -0.89 -0.59 -11.47
CA GLU A 50 -0.68 0.05 -12.76
C GLU A 50 -0.07 1.43 -12.53
N GLY A 51 1.07 1.70 -13.16
CA GLY A 51 1.75 2.99 -13.11
C GLY A 51 1.30 3.86 -14.29
N ASN A 52 0.74 5.03 -13.99
CA ASN A 52 0.35 6.00 -14.99
C ASN A 52 1.16 7.29 -14.81
N TRP A 53 1.98 7.59 -15.82
CA TRP A 53 2.79 8.79 -15.88
C TRP A 53 2.02 9.94 -16.52
N ILE A 54 1.99 11.08 -15.84
CA ILE A 54 1.34 12.30 -16.32
C ILE A 54 2.41 13.38 -16.43
N TRP A 55 2.62 13.88 -17.64
CA TRP A 55 3.51 15.02 -17.88
C TRP A 55 2.96 16.28 -17.24
N ASN A 56 3.85 17.15 -16.75
CA ASN A 56 3.43 18.49 -16.38
C ASN A 56 3.16 19.31 -17.65
N GLU A 57 2.15 20.18 -17.60
CA GLU A 57 1.82 21.13 -18.66
C GLU A 57 3.03 21.98 -19.07
N ASP A 58 3.84 22.43 -18.10
CA ASP A 58 5.05 23.23 -18.34
C ASP A 58 6.18 22.43 -19.00
N ASN A 59 6.13 21.10 -18.96
CA ASN A 59 7.10 20.22 -19.57
C ASN A 59 6.67 19.80 -20.99
N SER A 60 6.09 20.71 -21.77
CA SER A 60 5.57 20.41 -23.12
C SER A 60 6.13 21.39 -24.15
N PHE A 61 6.91 20.87 -25.09
CA PHE A 61 7.68 21.66 -26.06
C PHE A 61 7.37 21.26 -27.51
N ASP A 62 7.51 22.20 -28.44
CA ASP A 62 7.25 21.97 -29.88
C ASP A 62 8.42 21.28 -30.62
N ASN A 63 9.60 21.25 -30.00
CA ASN A 63 10.81 20.67 -30.56
C ASN A 63 11.65 19.97 -29.49
N SER A 64 12.41 18.95 -29.89
CA SER A 64 13.38 18.32 -29.00
C SER A 64 14.57 19.24 -28.76
N GLY A 65 14.92 19.44 -27.49
CA GLY A 65 16.16 20.08 -27.08
C GLY A 65 17.37 19.14 -27.09
N GLY A 66 17.19 17.84 -27.37
CA GLY A 66 18.25 16.83 -27.37
C GLY A 66 17.76 15.43 -27.00
N ASP A 67 18.70 14.56 -26.62
CA ASP A 67 18.45 13.14 -26.29
C ASP A 67 17.65 12.94 -24.99
N ASP A 68 17.66 13.94 -24.12
CA ASP A 68 16.92 13.97 -22.87
C ASP A 68 15.44 14.30 -23.06
N TYR A 69 14.93 14.37 -24.29
CA TYR A 69 13.51 14.57 -24.56
C TYR A 69 12.84 13.29 -25.07
N ARG A 70 11.58 13.09 -24.68
CA ARG A 70 10.69 12.02 -25.14
C ARG A 70 9.52 12.64 -25.88
N PHE A 71 9.20 12.12 -27.06
CA PHE A 71 8.03 12.55 -27.82
C PHE A 71 6.81 11.73 -27.38
N ASP A 72 5.75 12.41 -26.96
CA ASP A 72 4.51 11.85 -26.46
C ASP A 72 3.37 12.82 -26.76
N GLU A 73 2.17 12.34 -27.09
CA GLU A 73 0.99 13.18 -27.36
C GLU A 73 1.25 14.43 -28.25
N GLU A 74 2.01 14.27 -29.34
CA GLU A 74 2.38 15.34 -30.29
C GLU A 74 3.30 16.44 -29.72
N LYS A 75 3.81 16.28 -28.50
CA LYS A 75 4.73 17.21 -27.83
C LYS A 75 6.02 16.52 -27.41
N TRP A 76 7.06 17.32 -27.23
CA TRP A 76 8.31 16.88 -26.63
C TRP A 76 8.30 17.20 -25.14
N HIS A 77 8.60 16.21 -24.32
CA HIS A 77 8.72 16.35 -22.88
C HIS A 77 10.17 16.11 -22.47
N TYR A 78 10.73 16.98 -21.63
CA TYR A 78 12.02 16.71 -21.00
C TYR A 78 11.87 15.49 -20.08
N ASP A 79 12.76 14.53 -20.22
CA ASP A 79 12.73 13.23 -19.56
C ASP A 79 14.16 12.64 -19.52
N PRO A 80 15.03 13.19 -18.65
CA PRO A 80 16.44 12.86 -18.63
C PRO A 80 16.68 11.40 -18.27
N LYS A 81 17.78 10.85 -18.80
CA LYS A 81 18.20 9.49 -18.46
C LYS A 81 19.07 9.51 -17.20
N SER A 82 18.85 8.53 -16.33
CA SER A 82 19.79 8.21 -15.25
C SER A 82 21.10 7.64 -15.79
N ASP A 83 22.12 7.49 -14.94
CA ASP A 83 23.40 6.83 -15.26
C ASP A 83 23.24 5.41 -15.84
N LEU A 84 22.09 4.78 -15.60
CA LEU A 84 21.72 3.46 -16.11
C LEU A 84 21.02 3.51 -17.47
N GLY A 85 20.85 4.70 -18.06
CA GLY A 85 20.16 4.91 -19.33
C GLY A 85 18.63 4.87 -19.25
N ILE A 86 18.07 4.70 -18.05
CA ILE A 86 16.62 4.62 -17.80
C ILE A 86 16.07 6.04 -17.63
N ARG A 87 14.99 6.36 -18.36
CA ARG A 87 14.31 7.65 -18.29
C ARG A 87 13.53 7.82 -16.99
N VAL A 88 13.19 9.06 -16.62
CA VAL A 88 12.41 9.33 -15.40
C VAL A 88 10.99 8.78 -15.55
N SER A 89 10.34 8.97 -16.70
CA SER A 89 8.97 8.45 -16.91
C SER A 89 8.93 6.93 -16.89
N GLU A 90 9.97 6.26 -17.37
CA GLU A 90 10.09 4.79 -17.40
C GLU A 90 10.19 4.15 -16.00
N LYS A 91 10.53 4.94 -14.97
CA LYS A 91 10.48 4.48 -13.58
C LYS A 91 9.06 4.32 -13.07
N CYS A 92 8.08 4.97 -13.72
CA CYS A 92 6.67 4.80 -13.47
C CYS A 92 6.16 3.57 -14.22
N SER A 93 6.49 2.39 -13.70
CA SER A 93 6.15 1.12 -14.32
C SER A 93 5.16 0.32 -13.48
N ASP A 94 4.39 -0.52 -14.16
CA ASP A 94 3.54 -1.50 -13.52
C ASP A 94 4.34 -2.49 -12.68
N GLY A 95 3.68 -3.12 -11.72
CA GLY A 95 4.31 -4.13 -10.91
C GLY A 95 3.34 -4.99 -10.13
N GLN A 96 3.92 -5.96 -9.45
CA GLN A 96 3.20 -6.92 -8.65
C GLN A 96 4.03 -7.31 -7.45
N ARG A 97 3.37 -7.55 -6.32
CA ARG A 97 4.01 -8.09 -5.13
C ARG A 97 3.11 -9.12 -4.48
N ILE A 98 3.77 -10.11 -3.89
CA ILE A 98 3.14 -11.15 -3.07
C ILE A 98 3.65 -10.96 -1.65
N LEU A 99 2.71 -10.81 -0.72
CA LEU A 99 2.99 -10.70 0.71
C LEU A 99 2.31 -11.86 1.44
N PRO A 100 2.90 -12.37 2.53
CA PRO A 100 2.16 -13.25 3.42
C PRO A 100 1.02 -12.48 4.07
N CYS A 101 -0.13 -13.12 4.18
CA CYS A 101 -1.29 -12.54 4.82
C CYS A 101 -1.05 -12.21 6.30
N PRO A 102 -1.61 -11.10 6.83
CA PRO A 102 -1.65 -10.87 8.26
C PRO A 102 -2.48 -12.00 8.90
N VAL A 103 -1.87 -12.71 9.84
CA VAL A 103 -2.51 -13.84 10.54
C VAL A 103 -3.76 -13.32 11.25
N ARG A 104 -4.96 -13.71 10.77
CA ARG A 104 -6.19 -13.48 11.53
C ARG A 104 -6.18 -14.43 12.71
N ILE A 105 -5.61 -13.98 13.83
CA ILE A 105 -5.73 -14.70 15.11
C ILE A 105 -7.20 -14.68 15.47
N LYS A 106 -7.93 -15.75 15.12
CA LYS A 106 -9.23 -16.03 15.71
C LYS A 106 -8.95 -16.35 17.18
N LEU A 107 -8.93 -15.32 18.02
CA LEU A 107 -8.89 -15.53 19.46
C LEU A 107 -10.08 -16.44 19.79
N PRO A 108 -9.86 -17.58 20.47
CA PRO A 108 -10.92 -18.54 20.76
C PRO A 108 -12.07 -17.91 21.57
N PHE A 109 -11.90 -16.72 22.13
CA PHE A 109 -12.86 -16.06 23.00
C PHE A 109 -14.07 -15.40 22.31
N PHE A 110 -14.12 -15.27 20.98
CA PHE A 110 -15.22 -14.57 20.28
C PHE A 110 -16.22 -15.49 19.56
N GLY A 111 -16.22 -16.79 19.87
CA GLY A 111 -17.28 -17.69 19.42
C GLY A 111 -18.51 -17.57 20.31
N MET A 112 -19.72 -17.54 19.74
CA MET A 112 -20.98 -17.61 20.49
C MET A 112 -21.00 -18.79 21.49
N TYR A 113 -20.39 -19.92 21.14
CA TYR A 113 -20.22 -21.07 22.03
C TYR A 113 -19.36 -20.78 23.26
N ASN A 114 -18.25 -20.04 23.11
CA ASN A 114 -17.38 -19.71 24.24
C ASN A 114 -18.02 -18.68 25.18
N ILE A 115 -18.84 -17.78 24.62
CA ILE A 115 -19.71 -16.89 25.43
C ILE A 115 -20.71 -17.72 26.23
N ILE A 116 -21.40 -18.68 25.60
CA ILE A 116 -22.37 -19.56 26.29
C ILE A 116 -21.69 -20.36 27.40
N ILE A 117 -20.55 -21.00 27.14
CA ILE A 117 -19.80 -21.77 28.14
C ILE A 117 -19.38 -20.88 29.32
N THR A 118 -18.93 -19.66 29.05
CA THR A 118 -18.52 -18.70 30.09
C THR A 118 -19.71 -18.33 30.99
N PHE A 119 -20.88 -18.06 30.43
CA PHE A 119 -22.10 -17.80 31.21
C PHE A 119 -22.50 -18.99 32.08
N ILE A 120 -22.43 -20.21 31.53
CA ILE A 120 -22.73 -21.44 32.28
C ILE A 120 -21.76 -21.58 33.47
N LEU A 121 -20.46 -21.37 33.23
CA LEU A 121 -19.45 -21.48 34.27
C LEU A 121 -19.65 -20.45 35.39
N VAL A 122 -19.95 -19.20 35.05
CA VAL A 122 -20.27 -18.15 36.04
C VAL A 122 -21.52 -18.49 36.84
N MET A 123 -22.57 -18.99 36.18
CA MET A 123 -23.80 -19.43 36.86
C MET A 123 -23.55 -20.59 37.82
N LEU A 124 -22.75 -21.59 37.41
CA LEU A 124 -22.39 -22.71 38.28
C LEU A 124 -21.60 -22.25 39.51
N ILE A 125 -20.60 -21.39 39.33
CA ILE A 125 -19.84 -20.81 40.45
C ILE A 125 -20.77 -20.05 41.40
N TYR A 126 -21.69 -19.24 40.86
CA TYR A 126 -22.66 -18.50 41.66
C TYR A 126 -23.57 -19.42 42.47
N ILE A 127 -24.06 -20.52 41.88
CA ILE A 127 -24.89 -21.51 42.58
C ILE A 127 -24.11 -22.15 43.73
N VAL A 128 -22.86 -22.58 43.48
CA VAL A 128 -22.02 -23.20 44.51
C VAL A 128 -21.74 -22.23 45.66
N LEU A 129 -21.36 -20.99 45.35
CA LEU A 129 -21.12 -19.97 46.38
C LEU A 129 -22.38 -19.65 47.19
N LYS A 130 -23.54 -19.61 46.53
CA LYS A 130 -24.82 -19.35 47.20
C LYS A 130 -25.26 -20.53 48.08
N GLU A 131 -25.07 -21.76 47.63
CA GLU A 131 -25.37 -22.94 48.45
C GLU A 131 -24.48 -22.99 49.70
N ASP A 132 -23.20 -22.62 49.59
CA ASP A 132 -22.32 -22.50 50.76
C ASP A 132 -22.81 -21.43 51.73
N GLU A 133 -23.24 -20.26 51.25
CA GLU A 133 -23.81 -19.21 52.10
C GLU A 133 -25.09 -19.68 52.83
N THR A 134 -25.91 -20.50 52.17
CA THR A 134 -27.16 -21.02 52.74
C THR A 134 -26.94 -22.16 53.75
N ARG A 135 -25.77 -22.83 53.72
CA ARG A 135 -25.41 -23.90 54.67
C ARG A 135 -24.78 -23.41 55.97
N ILE A 136 -24.36 -22.14 56.02
CA ILE A 136 -23.70 -21.53 57.19
C ILE A 136 -24.70 -20.86 58.15
N PHE A 137 -25.95 -20.66 57.73
CA PHE A 137 -27.09 -20.24 58.57
C PHE A 137 -28.00 -21.41 58.93
#